data_AF-A0A1H8BL26-F1
#
_entry.id   AF-A0A1H8BL26-F1
#
_cell.length_a   1.000
_cell.length_b   1.000
_cell.length_c   1.000
_cell.angle_alpha   90.00
_cell.angle_beta   90.00
_cell.angle_gamma   90.00
#
_symmetry.space_group_name_H-M   'P 1'
#
loop_
_entity.id
_entity.type
_entity.pdbx_description
1 polymer ?
#
loop_
_entity_poly.entity_id
_entity_poly.type
_entity_poly.pdbx_seq_one_letter_code
_entity_poly.pdbx_strand_id
1 'polypeptide(L)'
;MIASAIDTLRFTPGEIRVFRPRERLSVSQWAERHRVVTNGPMTGKWRNDVTPYLIEPMDTLNLPWVRQVIMQFAPQTGKTQVAFNFLCYVIDQAPGPCMYVMPDEKVTKRIARRRILPMFRSSPRIAELMSLRVDETTTLAHL
;
A
#
# COMPACT_ATOMS: atom_id res chain seq x y z
N MET A 1 -29.07 -20.32 36.37
CA MET A 1 -29.71 -20.07 35.06
C MET A 1 -29.22 -18.75 34.49
N ILE A 2 -28.01 -18.70 33.91
CA ILE A 2 -27.53 -17.54 33.11
C ILE A 2 -26.76 -18.08 31.91
N ALA A 3 -27.46 -18.82 31.04
CA ALA A 3 -26.89 -19.35 29.81
C ALA A 3 -27.96 -19.21 28.71
N SER A 4 -28.23 -17.98 28.26
CA SER A 4 -29.23 -17.74 27.20
C SER A 4 -29.16 -16.33 26.58
N ALA A 5 -27.97 -15.76 26.35
CA ALA A 5 -27.88 -14.45 25.68
C ALA A 5 -26.70 -14.24 24.71
N ILE A 6 -25.79 -15.20 24.57
CA ILE A 6 -24.61 -15.05 23.69
C ILE A 6 -24.85 -15.63 22.27
N ASP A 7 -25.99 -16.29 22.05
CA ASP A 7 -26.20 -17.17 20.88
C ASP A 7 -26.65 -16.49 19.58
N THR A 8 -26.63 -15.15 19.48
CA THR A 8 -27.12 -14.46 18.26
C THR A 8 -26.28 -13.29 17.77
N LEU A 9 -25.00 -13.17 18.17
CA LEU A 9 -24.10 -12.21 17.52
C LEU A 9 -23.58 -12.77 16.18
N ARG A 10 -24.41 -12.75 15.12
CA ARG A 10 -24.01 -13.10 13.76
C ARG A 10 -23.48 -11.88 13.03
N PHE A 11 -22.18 -11.80 12.87
CA PHE A 11 -21.56 -10.76 12.03
C PHE A 11 -21.90 -10.96 10.55
N THR A 12 -22.17 -9.87 9.86
CA THR A 12 -22.25 -9.81 8.41
C THR A 12 -20.88 -10.10 7.78
N PRO A 13 -20.79 -10.55 6.52
CA PRO A 13 -19.51 -10.74 5.84
C PRO A 13 -18.62 -9.49 5.82
N GLY A 14 -19.24 -8.30 5.77
CA GLY A 14 -18.53 -7.01 5.84
C GLY A 14 -17.90 -6.79 7.22
N GLU A 15 -18.65 -7.01 8.29
CA GLU A 15 -18.14 -6.93 9.67
C GLU A 15 -17.04 -7.96 9.92
N ILE A 16 -17.20 -9.20 9.45
CA ILE A 16 -16.15 -10.23 9.53
C ILE A 16 -14.90 -9.76 8.80
N ARG A 17 -15.02 -9.15 7.62
CA ARG A 17 -13.87 -8.63 6.86
C ARG A 17 -13.15 -7.51 7.60
N VAL A 18 -13.88 -6.62 8.28
CA VAL A 18 -13.32 -5.47 9.00
C VAL A 18 -12.72 -5.89 10.35
N PHE A 19 -13.39 -6.77 11.09
CA PHE A 19 -12.96 -7.22 12.42
C PHE A 19 -11.94 -8.35 12.39
N ARG A 20 -11.78 -9.05 11.26
CA ARG A 20 -10.75 -10.08 11.12
C ARG A 20 -9.38 -9.45 11.44
N PRO A 21 -8.63 -10.03 12.39
CA PRO A 21 -7.27 -9.59 12.68
C PRO A 21 -6.42 -9.61 11.41
N ARG A 22 -5.74 -8.50 11.16
CA ARG A 22 -4.82 -8.39 10.02
C ARG A 22 -3.53 -9.13 10.35
N GLU A 23 -2.89 -9.66 9.31
CA GLU A 23 -1.59 -10.32 9.48
C GLU A 23 -0.54 -9.30 9.94
N ARG A 24 0.31 -9.68 10.89
CA ARG A 24 1.40 -8.84 11.36
C ARG A 24 2.58 -8.92 10.40
N LEU A 25 2.49 -8.17 9.30
CA LEU A 25 3.55 -8.04 8.30
C LEU A 25 4.28 -6.71 8.46
N SER A 26 5.60 -6.71 8.21
CA SER A 26 6.30 -5.46 7.90
C SER A 26 6.00 -5.02 6.46
N VAL A 27 6.37 -3.79 6.11
CA VAL A 27 6.20 -3.25 4.75
C VAL A 27 6.97 -4.08 3.73
N SER A 28 8.19 -4.52 4.04
CA SER A 28 9.00 -5.35 3.15
C SER A 28 8.35 -6.73 2.92
N GLN A 29 7.83 -7.36 3.98
CA GLN A 29 7.15 -8.64 3.91
C GLN A 29 5.82 -8.55 3.14
N TRP A 30 5.05 -7.49 3.38
CA TRP A 30 3.82 -7.23 2.64
C TRP A 30 4.09 -7.07 1.15
N ALA A 31 5.14 -6.30 0.80
CA ALA A 31 5.52 -6.08 -0.58
C ALA A 31 5.88 -7.41 -1.27
N GLU A 32 6.74 -8.22 -0.66
CA GLU A 32 7.14 -9.52 -1.20
C GLU A 32 5.98 -10.51 -1.37
N ARG A 33 4.92 -10.38 -0.57
CA ARG A 33 3.74 -11.25 -0.70
C ARG A 33 2.74 -10.76 -1.76
N HIS A 34 2.50 -9.46 -1.83
CA HIS A 34 1.31 -8.92 -2.52
C HIS A 34 1.60 -7.94 -3.65
N ARG A 35 2.80 -7.36 -3.72
CA ARG A 35 3.13 -6.27 -4.66
C ARG A 35 3.48 -6.80 -6.05
N VAL A 36 2.87 -6.23 -7.10
CA VAL A 36 3.16 -6.54 -8.51
C VAL A 36 3.77 -5.34 -9.27
N VAL A 37 5.05 -5.40 -9.58
CA VAL A 37 5.79 -4.37 -10.33
C VAL A 37 5.35 -4.35 -11.79
N THR A 38 4.78 -3.22 -12.23
CA THR A 38 4.26 -3.03 -13.60
C THR A 38 5.21 -2.31 -14.54
N ASN A 39 6.27 -1.71 -14.02
CA ASN A 39 7.20 -0.89 -14.79
C ASN A 39 8.63 -1.14 -14.31
N GLY A 40 9.56 -1.32 -15.26
CA GLY A 40 10.97 -1.52 -14.99
C GLY A 40 11.52 -2.77 -15.70
N PRO A 41 12.81 -3.04 -15.55
CA PRO A 41 13.47 -4.19 -16.19
C PRO A 41 13.02 -5.54 -15.60
N MET A 42 12.54 -5.55 -14.35
CA MET A 42 12.00 -6.73 -13.67
C MET A 42 10.53 -6.47 -13.32
N THR A 43 9.64 -6.85 -14.22
CA THR A 43 8.19 -6.83 -14.00
C THR A 43 7.71 -8.10 -13.31
N GLY A 44 6.53 -8.05 -12.70
CA GLY A 44 5.95 -9.17 -11.97
C GLY A 44 6.05 -9.01 -10.47
N LYS A 45 6.12 -10.11 -9.73
CA LYS A 45 6.08 -10.09 -8.27
C LYS A 45 7.29 -9.37 -7.69
N TRP A 46 7.07 -8.46 -6.73
CA TRP A 46 8.16 -7.82 -5.98
C TRP A 46 8.99 -8.87 -5.25
N ARG A 47 10.31 -8.69 -5.24
CA ARG A 47 11.23 -9.54 -4.51
C ARG A 47 12.23 -8.70 -3.76
N ASN A 48 12.41 -8.97 -2.47
CA ASN A 48 13.33 -8.21 -1.63
C ASN A 48 14.81 -8.51 -1.94
N ASP A 49 15.08 -9.70 -2.50
CA ASP A 49 16.43 -10.15 -2.90
C ASP A 49 17.08 -9.30 -4.00
N VAL A 50 16.29 -8.65 -4.87
CA VAL A 50 16.80 -7.79 -5.96
C VAL A 50 17.39 -6.49 -5.42
N THR A 51 16.77 -5.92 -4.38
CA THR A 51 17.21 -4.66 -3.76
C THR A 51 17.12 -4.77 -2.23
N PRO A 52 18.00 -5.57 -1.60
CA PRO A 52 17.91 -5.90 -0.17
C PRO A 52 18.12 -4.67 0.73
N TYR A 53 18.87 -3.69 0.26
CA TYR A 53 19.09 -2.43 0.98
C TYR A 53 17.82 -1.56 1.12
N LEU A 54 16.72 -1.89 0.43
CA LEU A 54 15.44 -1.20 0.60
C LEU A 54 14.60 -1.77 1.77
N ILE A 55 14.96 -2.94 2.29
CA ILE A 55 14.23 -3.62 3.37
C ILE A 55 14.23 -2.76 4.64
N GLU A 56 15.40 -2.30 5.07
CA GLU A 56 15.54 -1.53 6.31
C GLU A 56 14.72 -0.22 6.29
N PRO A 57 14.78 0.64 5.25
CA PRO A 57 13.91 1.82 5.18
C PRO A 57 12.41 1.48 5.18
N MET A 58 12.01 0.38 4.53
CA MET A 58 10.62 -0.07 4.52
C MET A 58 10.16 -0.47 5.92
N ASP A 59 10.93 -1.29 6.62
CA ASP A 59 10.54 -1.84 7.92
C ASP A 59 10.69 -0.82 9.06
N THR A 60 11.58 0.17 8.89
CA THR A 60 11.68 1.32 9.79
C THR A 60 10.38 2.12 9.85
N LEU A 61 9.61 2.17 8.75
CA LEU A 61 8.30 2.85 8.71
C LEU A 61 7.21 2.12 9.53
N ASN A 62 7.42 0.87 9.93
CA ASN A 62 6.50 0.14 10.81
C ASN A 62 6.73 0.40 12.29
N LEU A 63 7.87 0.99 12.68
CA LEU A 63 8.23 1.15 14.08
C LEU A 63 7.35 2.21 14.75
N PRO A 64 6.66 1.89 15.87
CA PRO A 64 5.67 2.78 16.47
C PRO A 64 6.27 4.06 17.07
N TRP A 65 7.57 4.06 17.37
CA TRP A 65 8.31 5.23 17.84
C TRP A 65 8.91 6.08 16.72
N VAL A 66 8.90 5.61 15.47
CA VAL A 66 9.42 6.36 14.33
C VAL A 66 8.31 7.18 13.69
N ARG A 67 8.51 8.49 13.61
CA ARG A 67 7.57 9.43 12.97
C ARG A 67 8.01 9.88 11.59
N GLN A 68 9.31 9.85 11.32
CA GLN A 68 9.90 10.37 10.09
C GLN A 68 11.10 9.53 9.67
N VAL A 69 11.16 9.18 8.39
CA VAL A 69 12.28 8.50 7.76
C VAL A 69 12.80 9.39 6.62
N ILE A 70 14.07 9.77 6.68
CA ILE A 70 14.74 10.55 5.64
C ILE A 70 15.69 9.62 4.88
N MET A 71 15.51 9.52 3.57
CA MET A 71 16.33 8.66 2.71
C MET A 71 17.29 9.51 1.85
N GLN A 72 18.59 9.45 2.16
CA GLN A 72 19.64 10.08 1.33
C GLN A 72 20.25 9.07 0.37
N PHE A 73 19.62 8.90 -0.79
CA PHE A 73 19.93 7.84 -1.75
C PHE A 73 20.46 8.41 -3.06
N ALA A 74 21.38 7.68 -3.71
CA ALA A 74 21.81 7.99 -5.06
C ALA A 74 20.62 7.99 -6.06
N PRO A 75 20.76 8.59 -7.26
CA PRO A 75 19.77 8.46 -8.32
C PRO A 75 19.49 7.00 -8.68
N GLN A 76 18.25 6.69 -9.10
CA GLN A 76 17.83 5.38 -9.63
C GLN A 76 17.96 4.15 -8.69
N THR A 77 18.19 4.33 -7.40
CA THR A 77 18.31 3.25 -6.39
C THR A 77 16.97 2.81 -5.77
N GLY A 78 15.87 2.90 -6.50
CA GLY A 78 14.59 2.34 -6.02
C GLY A 78 13.90 3.06 -4.85
N LYS A 79 14.38 4.22 -4.37
CA LYS A 79 13.74 5.02 -3.30
C LYS A 79 12.23 5.28 -3.49
N THR A 80 11.78 5.46 -4.74
CA THR A 80 10.35 5.63 -5.04
C THR A 80 9.55 4.35 -4.75
N GLN A 81 10.16 3.17 -4.89
CA GLN A 81 9.50 1.90 -4.58
C GLN A 81 9.25 1.74 -3.09
N VAL A 82 10.15 2.24 -2.22
CA VAL A 82 9.91 2.27 -0.75
C VAL A 82 8.63 3.04 -0.45
N ALA A 83 8.49 4.25 -0.99
CA ALA A 83 7.28 5.06 -0.80
C ALA A 83 6.02 4.37 -1.34
N PHE A 84 6.12 3.67 -2.46
CA PHE A 84 4.99 2.95 -3.07
C PHE A 84 4.60 1.70 -2.30
N ASN A 85 5.57 0.94 -1.83
CA ASN A 85 5.34 -0.24 -1.01
C ASN A 85 4.72 0.17 0.32
N PHE A 86 5.19 1.26 0.93
CA PHE A 86 4.57 1.82 2.12
C PHE A 86 3.14 2.28 1.85
N LEU A 87 2.88 3.00 0.76
CA LEU A 87 1.52 3.42 0.39
C LEU A 87 0.55 2.23 0.27
N CYS A 88 0.95 1.18 -0.45
CA CYS A 88 0.13 -0.02 -0.57
C CYS A 88 -0.05 -0.74 0.77
N TYR A 89 1.02 -0.84 1.57
CA TYR A 89 0.96 -1.41 2.91
C TYR A 89 -0.06 -0.66 3.78
N VAL A 90 -0.05 0.67 3.79
CA VAL A 90 -0.98 1.46 4.61
C VAL A 90 -2.42 1.26 4.14
N ILE A 91 -2.68 1.21 2.83
CA ILE A 91 -4.01 0.93 2.28
C ILE A 91 -4.58 -0.41 2.79
N ASP A 92 -3.77 -1.47 2.79
CA ASP A 92 -4.22 -2.82 3.19
C ASP A 92 -4.16 -3.06 4.71
N GLN A 93 -3.11 -2.59 5.39
CA GLN A 93 -2.77 -2.99 6.77
C GLN A 93 -3.13 -1.95 7.82
N ALA A 94 -3.12 -0.65 7.50
CA ALA A 94 -3.45 0.43 8.45
C ALA A 94 -4.22 1.56 7.75
N PRO A 95 -5.49 1.36 7.38
CA PRO A 95 -6.18 2.23 6.45
C PRO A 95 -6.38 3.61 7.09
N GLY A 96 -5.82 4.63 6.46
CA GLY A 96 -5.87 6.01 6.92
C GLY A 96 -5.56 6.97 5.78
N PRO A 97 -5.71 8.29 5.98
CA PRO A 97 -5.38 9.27 4.97
C PRO A 97 -3.88 9.19 4.65
N CYS A 98 -3.54 9.10 3.36
CA CYS A 98 -2.16 9.11 2.87
C CYS A 98 -2.04 10.09 1.70
N MET A 99 -0.88 10.75 1.61
CA MET A 99 -0.60 11.70 0.55
C MET A 99 0.77 11.39 -0.06
N TYR A 100 0.83 11.40 -1.39
CA TYR A 100 2.08 11.32 -2.15
C TYR A 100 2.33 12.68 -2.80
N VAL A 101 3.41 13.35 -2.41
CA VAL A 101 3.75 14.72 -2.85
C VAL A 101 5.02 14.70 -3.68
N MET A 102 5.05 15.49 -4.75
CA MET A 102 6.24 15.78 -5.54
C MET A 102 6.40 17.29 -5.71
N PRO A 103 7.60 17.78 -6.08
CA PRO A 103 7.84 19.21 -6.27
C PRO A 103 7.01 19.88 -7.37
N ASP A 104 6.58 19.12 -8.38
CA ASP A 104 5.87 19.63 -9.56
C ASP A 104 4.57 18.87 -9.82
N GLU A 105 3.53 19.61 -10.20
CA GLU A 105 2.20 19.06 -10.46
C GLU A 105 2.17 18.12 -11.67
N LYS A 106 2.86 18.48 -12.77
CA LYS A 106 2.91 17.64 -13.98
C LYS A 106 3.63 16.33 -13.70
N VAL A 107 4.67 16.35 -12.87
CA VAL A 107 5.35 15.14 -12.39
C VAL A 107 4.41 14.30 -11.54
N THR A 108 3.67 14.90 -10.61
CA THR A 108 2.68 14.21 -9.76
C THR A 108 1.60 13.53 -10.59
N LYS A 109 0.94 14.26 -11.50
CA LYS A 109 -0.09 13.74 -12.41
C LYS A 109 0.44 12.58 -13.25
N ARG A 110 1.67 12.68 -13.75
CA ARG A 110 2.33 11.61 -14.52
C ARG A 110 2.59 10.37 -13.68
N ILE A 111 3.11 10.52 -12.46
CA ILE A 111 3.38 9.40 -11.56
C ILE A 111 2.08 8.69 -11.17
N ALA A 112 1.04 9.46 -10.82
CA ALA A 112 -0.26 8.91 -10.47
C ALA A 112 -0.84 8.05 -11.61
N ARG A 113 -0.88 8.59 -12.84
CA ARG A 113 -1.42 7.89 -14.02
C ARG A 113 -0.57 6.71 -14.48
N ARG A 114 0.75 6.87 -14.57
CA ARG A 114 1.64 5.87 -15.19
C ARG A 114 2.17 4.84 -14.22
N ARG A 115 2.14 5.11 -12.91
CA ARG A 115 2.76 4.24 -11.92
C ARG A 115 1.84 3.81 -10.79
N ILE A 116 1.18 4.74 -10.11
CA ILE A 116 0.34 4.43 -8.93
C ILE A 116 -0.92 3.66 -9.34
N LEU A 117 -1.71 4.18 -10.30
CA LEU A 117 -2.94 3.51 -10.74
C LEU A 117 -2.67 2.11 -11.34
N PRO A 118 -1.69 1.92 -12.24
CA PRO A 118 -1.34 0.57 -12.71
C PRO A 118 -0.88 -0.35 -11.59
N MET A 119 -0.13 0.15 -10.61
CA MET A 119 0.31 -0.62 -9.44
C MET A 119 -0.87 -1.10 -8.59
N PHE A 120 -1.84 -0.24 -8.32
CA PHE A 120 -3.03 -0.60 -7.54
C PHE A 120 -3.87 -1.65 -8.26
N ARG A 121 -4.11 -1.46 -9.57
CA ARG A 121 -4.90 -2.39 -10.39
C ARG A 121 -4.23 -3.75 -10.58
N SER A 122 -2.90 -3.79 -10.66
CA SER A 122 -2.14 -5.03 -10.89
C SER A 122 -1.86 -5.83 -9.63
N SER A 123 -1.94 -5.23 -8.44
CA SER A 123 -1.72 -5.92 -7.17
C SER A 123 -3.07 -6.38 -6.62
N PRO A 124 -3.44 -7.68 -6.69
CA PRO A 124 -4.82 -8.13 -6.44
C PRO A 124 -5.38 -7.67 -5.09
N ARG A 125 -4.54 -7.73 -4.05
CA ARG A 125 -4.89 -7.32 -2.69
C ARG A 125 -5.34 -5.87 -2.58
N ILE A 126 -4.75 -4.98 -3.38
CA ILE A 126 -5.10 -3.56 -3.42
C ILE A 126 -6.27 -3.32 -4.36
N ALA A 127 -6.31 -4.01 -5.51
CA ALA A 127 -7.42 -3.90 -6.46
C ALA A 127 -8.78 -4.22 -5.82
N GLU A 128 -8.84 -5.20 -4.90
CA GLU A 128 -10.04 -5.55 -4.11
C GLU A 128 -10.51 -4.47 -3.12
N LEU A 129 -9.66 -3.48 -2.83
CA LEU A 129 -9.94 -2.35 -1.94
C LEU A 129 -10.24 -1.07 -2.72
N MET A 130 -10.03 -1.06 -4.04
CA MET A 130 -10.35 0.08 -4.86
C MET A 130 -11.85 0.27 -4.96
N SER A 131 -12.28 1.54 -4.89
CA SER A 131 -13.66 1.91 -5.16
C SER A 131 -14.02 1.63 -6.62
N LEU A 132 -15.27 1.21 -6.83
CA LEU A 132 -15.84 1.03 -8.16
C LEU A 132 -16.15 2.37 -8.87
N ARG A 133 -16.14 3.46 -8.10
CA ARG A 133 -16.39 4.82 -8.59
C ARG A 133 -15.21 5.34 -9.39
N VAL A 134 -15.47 5.70 -10.66
CA VAL A 134 -14.42 6.12 -11.59
C VAL A 134 -13.86 7.50 -11.23
N ASP A 135 -14.69 8.38 -10.69
CA ASP A 135 -14.33 9.73 -10.24
C ASP A 135 -13.29 9.72 -9.11
N GLU A 136 -13.32 8.74 -8.21
CA GLU A 136 -12.35 8.59 -7.13
C GLU A 136 -10.95 8.17 -7.63
N THR A 137 -10.86 7.57 -8.82
CA THR A 137 -9.59 7.23 -9.48
C THR A 137 -9.14 8.28 -10.50
N THR A 138 -9.92 9.33 -10.70
CA THR A 138 -9.63 10.36 -11.69
C THR A 138 -8.61 11.34 -11.12
N THR A 139 -7.39 11.31 -11.68
CA THR A 139 -6.39 12.37 -11.48
C THR A 139 -6.91 13.71 -12.01
N LEU A 140 -7.62 14.45 -11.15
CA LEU A 140 -8.00 15.88 -11.24
C LEU A 140 -7.82 16.47 -12.64
N ALA A 141 -8.69 16.04 -13.56
CA ALA A 141 -8.74 16.53 -14.94
C ALA A 141 -9.78 17.66 -15.11
N HIS A 142 -10.42 18.10 -14.01
CA HIS A 142 -11.50 19.08 -14.02
C HIS A 142 -11.33 20.24 -13.01
N LEU A 143 -10.09 20.54 -12.63
CA LEU A 143 -9.68 21.84 -12.08
C LEU A 143 -8.49 22.32 -12.90
#